data_AF-A0A924LWC5-F1
#
_entry.id   AF-A0A924LWC5-F1
#
_cell.length_a   1.000
_cell.length_b   1.000
_cell.length_c   1.000
_cell.angle_alpha   90.00
_cell.angle_beta   90.00
_cell.angle_gamma   90.00
#
_symmetry.space_group_name_H-M   'P 1'
#
loop_
_entity.id
_entity.type
_entity.pdbx_description
1 polymer ?
#
loop_
_entity_poly.entity_id
_entity_poly.type
_entity_poly.pdbx_seq_one_letter_code
_entity_poly.pdbx_strand_id
1 'polypeptide(L)'
;MKNLFKIFTFILLIKSSANYCQTINLADFNGKPIQDAYYEDTSGLLDPFVGNYLYTNGNTSLKVTMRKLTMFYNGYYYEDTLVGEY
;
A
#
# COMPACT_ATOMS: atom_id res chain seq x y z
N MET A 1 -44.03 -9.62 12.39
CA MET A 1 -43.67 -9.23 11.00
C MET A 1 -43.04 -7.84 10.91
N LYS A 2 -43.64 -6.78 11.48
CA LYS A 2 -43.09 -5.40 11.44
C LYS A 2 -41.66 -5.28 12.02
N ASN A 3 -41.34 -6.03 13.08
CA ASN A 3 -40.00 -6.03 13.68
C ASN A 3 -38.98 -6.85 12.86
N LEU A 4 -39.42 -7.90 12.16
CA LEU A 4 -38.57 -8.66 11.23
C LEU A 4 -38.19 -7.82 10.01
N PHE A 5 -39.14 -7.03 9.49
CA PHE A 5 -38.87 -6.13 8.37
C PHE A 5 -37.80 -5.10 8.75
N LYS A 6 -37.89 -4.49 9.95
CA LYS A 6 -36.88 -3.55 10.45
C LYS A 6 -35.48 -4.16 10.60
N ILE A 7 -35.39 -5.39 11.11
CA ILE A 7 -34.11 -6.13 11.23
C ILE A 7 -33.52 -6.38 9.83
N PHE A 8 -34.35 -6.79 8.87
CA PHE A 8 -33.91 -7.00 7.50
C PHE A 8 -33.42 -5.70 6.84
N THR A 9 -34.12 -4.58 7.05
CA THR A 9 -33.68 -3.26 6.56
C THR A 9 -32.37 -2.82 7.21
N PHE A 10 -32.16 -3.12 8.50
CA PHE A 10 -30.93 -2.79 9.23
C PHE A 10 -29.71 -3.57 8.71
N ILE A 11 -29.87 -4.85 8.37
CA ILE A 11 -28.79 -5.68 7.78
C ILE A 11 -28.39 -5.18 6.39
N LEU A 12 -29.35 -4.71 5.58
CA LEU A 12 -29.09 -4.14 4.26
C LEU A 12 -28.28 -2.84 4.32
N LEU A 13 -28.49 -2.00 5.35
CA LEU A 13 -27.76 -0.74 5.54
C LEU A 13 -26.29 -0.95 5.96
N ILE A 14 -25.97 -2.04 6.65
CA ILE A 14 -24.58 -2.34 7.06
C ILE A 14 -23.71 -2.72 5.84
N LYS A 15 -24.31 -3.25 4.77
CA LYS A 15 -23.57 -3.65 3.57
C LYS A 15 -23.19 -2.48 2.65
N SER A 16 -23.85 -1.34 2.73
CA SER A 16 -23.59 -0.20 1.83
C SER A 16 -22.44 0.71 2.25
N SER A 17 -21.83 0.48 3.43
CA SER A 17 -20.73 1.31 3.94
C SER A 17 -19.34 0.65 3.81
N ALA A 18 -19.25 -0.56 3.25
CA ALA A 18 -17.97 -1.20 3.01
C ALA A 18 -17.43 -0.80 1.64
N ASN A 19 -16.98 0.45 1.51
CA ASN A 19 -16.13 0.86 0.40
C ASN A 19 -14.77 0.18 0.60
N TYR A 20 -14.65 -1.06 0.13
CA TYR A 20 -13.36 -1.73 0.09
C TYR A 20 -12.53 -1.05 -0.99
N CYS A 21 -11.43 -0.43 -0.59
CA CYS A 21 -10.34 -0.06 -1.50
C CYS A 21 -9.91 -1.33 -2.26
N GLN A 22 -9.80 -1.25 -3.58
CA GLN A 22 -9.31 -2.38 -4.36
C GLN A 22 -7.83 -2.61 -4.03
N THR A 23 -7.52 -3.72 -3.37
CA THR A 23 -6.14 -4.15 -3.21
C THR A 23 -5.66 -4.85 -4.48
N ILE A 24 -4.52 -4.44 -4.99
CA ILE A 24 -3.87 -4.95 -6.20
C ILE A 24 -2.45 -5.36 -5.81
N ASN A 25 -1.99 -6.52 -6.23
CA ASN A 25 -0.59 -6.87 -6.03
C ASN A 25 0.29 -5.87 -6.80
N LEU A 26 1.27 -5.27 -6.14
CA LEU A 26 2.24 -4.36 -6.76
C LEU A 26 2.92 -4.99 -7.99
N ALA A 27 3.15 -6.30 -7.97
CA ALA A 27 3.70 -7.06 -9.10
C ALA A 27 2.83 -7.01 -10.37
N ASP A 28 1.52 -6.82 -10.22
CA ASP A 28 0.55 -6.79 -11.32
C ASP A 28 0.35 -5.37 -11.87
N PHE A 29 1.07 -4.38 -11.35
CA PHE A 29 0.96 -3.00 -11.83
C PHE A 29 1.42 -2.86 -13.27
N ASN A 30 0.51 -2.45 -14.15
CA ASN A 30 0.74 -2.33 -15.59
C ASN A 30 1.04 -0.88 -16.05
N GLY A 31 1.32 0.03 -15.11
CA GLY A 31 1.54 1.45 -15.40
C GLY A 31 0.27 2.30 -15.52
N LYS A 32 -0.93 1.72 -15.34
CA LYS A 32 -2.21 2.45 -15.34
C LYS A 32 -2.84 2.41 -13.94
N PRO A 33 -2.59 3.44 -13.11
CA PRO A 33 -3.09 3.43 -11.74
C PRO A 33 -4.60 3.58 -11.68
N ILE A 34 -5.22 2.75 -10.82
CA ILE A 34 -6.63 2.85 -10.45
C ILE A 34 -6.71 3.81 -9.27
N GLN A 35 -7.57 4.82 -9.41
CA GLN A 35 -7.78 5.81 -8.36
C GLN A 35 -8.27 5.14 -7.07
N ASP A 36 -7.74 5.58 -5.93
CA ASP A 36 -8.10 5.09 -4.60
C ASP A 36 -7.88 3.58 -4.39
N ALA A 37 -7.12 2.91 -5.26
CA ALA A 37 -6.66 1.54 -5.05
C ALA A 37 -5.50 1.47 -4.05
N TYR A 38 -5.18 0.26 -3.59
CA TYR A 38 -4.01 -0.03 -2.78
C TYR A 38 -3.12 -1.04 -3.49
N TYR A 39 -1.93 -0.61 -3.89
CA TYR A 39 -0.91 -1.46 -4.50
C TYR A 39 -0.01 -2.06 -3.41
N GLU A 40 -0.29 -3.29 -3.02
CA GLU A 40 0.36 -3.98 -1.91
C GLU A 40 1.51 -4.87 -2.39
N ASP A 41 2.66 -4.82 -1.73
CA ASP A 41 3.80 -5.70 -2.02
C ASP A 41 3.63 -7.09 -1.38
N THR A 42 2.61 -7.82 -1.83
CA THR A 42 2.28 -9.15 -1.31
C THR A 42 3.34 -10.21 -1.61
N SER A 43 4.15 -9.99 -2.65
CA SER A 43 5.22 -10.91 -3.07
C SER A 43 6.60 -10.59 -2.49
N GLY A 44 6.72 -9.53 -1.68
CA GLY A 44 8.00 -9.12 -1.09
C GLY A 44 9.03 -8.65 -2.12
N LEU A 45 8.60 -8.04 -3.22
CA LEU A 45 9.46 -7.49 -4.27
C LEU A 45 10.37 -6.38 -3.74
N LEU A 46 9.93 -5.65 -2.70
CA LEU A 46 10.69 -4.55 -2.13
C LEU A 46 11.67 -5.02 -1.05
N ASP A 47 11.46 -6.20 -0.48
CA ASP A 47 12.24 -6.72 0.67
C ASP A 47 13.74 -6.85 0.39
N PRO A 48 14.21 -7.31 -0.79
CA PRO A 48 15.63 -7.40 -1.09
C PRO A 48 16.38 -6.06 -1.08
N PHE A 49 15.67 -4.94 -1.18
CA PHE A 49 16.24 -3.60 -1.24
C PHE A 49 16.23 -2.87 0.11
N VAL A 50 15.61 -3.45 1.15
CA VAL A 50 15.59 -2.86 2.48
C VAL A 50 16.95 -3.06 3.14
N GLY A 51 17.59 -1.99 3.58
CA GLY A 51 18.89 -2.10 4.22
C GLY A 51 19.69 -0.80 4.27
N ASN A 52 20.91 -0.91 4.81
CA ASN A 52 21.89 0.17 4.82
C ASN A 52 22.97 -0.13 3.78
N TYR A 53 23.21 0.81 2.89
CA TYR A 53 24.23 0.74 1.85
C TYR A 53 25.32 1.76 2.17
N LEU A 54 26.56 1.31 2.27
CA LEU A 54 27.71 2.17 2.50
C LEU A 54 28.65 2.05 1.31
N TYR A 55 28.81 3.15 0.59
CA TYR A 55 29.86 3.31 -0.41
C TYR A 55 31.06 4.02 0.22
N THR A 56 32.26 3.51 -0.03
CA THR A 56 33.52 4.12 0.40
C THR A 56 34.51 4.18 -0.75
N ASN A 57 35.16 5.34 -0.90
CA ASN A 57 36.25 5.55 -1.84
C ASN A 57 37.29 6.49 -1.21
N GLY A 58 38.37 5.91 -0.69
CA GLY A 58 39.35 6.64 0.11
C GLY A 58 38.71 7.27 1.36
N ASN A 59 38.81 8.59 1.48
CA ASN A 59 38.23 9.36 2.59
C ASN A 59 36.79 9.82 2.34
N THR A 60 36.21 9.49 1.17
CA THR A 60 34.83 9.83 0.83
C THR A 60 33.92 8.64 1.13
N SER A 61 32.80 8.90 1.82
CA SER A 61 31.76 7.92 2.07
C SER A 61 30.38 8.48 1.78
N LEU A 62 29.47 7.58 1.38
CA LEU A 62 28.05 7.85 1.25
C LEU A 62 27.31 6.69 1.90
N LYS A 63 26.45 7.00 2.88
CA LYS A 63 25.53 6.04 3.47
C LYS A 63 24.13 6.32 2.94
N VAL A 64 23.42 5.28 2.52
CA VAL A 64 22.00 5.35 2.17
C VAL A 64 21.26 4.28 2.96
N THR A 65 20.13 4.65 3.54
CA THR A 65 19.22 3.74 4.25
C THR A 65 17.94 3.61 3.45
N MET A 66 17.66 2.40 2.97
CA MET A 66 16.45 2.07 2.22
C MET A 66 15.45 1.39 3.17
N ARG A 67 14.21 1.89 3.19
CA ARG A 67 13.12 1.32 4.01
C ARG A 67 11.83 1.21 3.20
N LYS A 68 11.03 0.19 3.52
CA LYS A 68 9.69 0.01 2.98
C LYS A 68 8.69 0.85 3.78
N LEU A 69 7.86 1.61 3.07
CA LEU A 69 6.66 2.25 3.57
C LEU A 69 5.46 1.41 3.15
N THR A 70 4.54 1.17 4.09
CA THR A 70 3.28 0.51 3.78
C THR A 70 2.13 1.49 3.73
N MET A 71 1.16 1.25 2.85
CA MET A 71 -0.02 2.13 2.67
C MET A 71 0.34 3.62 2.53
N PHE A 72 1.38 3.94 1.78
CA PHE A 72 1.76 5.33 1.50
C PHE A 72 0.79 5.95 0.50
N TYR A 73 0.18 7.10 0.84
CA TYR A 73 -0.68 7.83 -0.07
C TYR A 73 0.13 8.81 -0.91
N ASN A 74 0.14 8.61 -2.23
CA ASN A 74 0.91 9.44 -3.17
C ASN A 74 0.12 10.62 -3.76
N GLY A 75 -1.10 10.86 -3.28
CA GLY A 75 -2.00 11.90 -3.83
C GLY A 75 -3.01 11.38 -4.85
N TYR A 76 -2.94 10.11 -5.24
CA TYR A 76 -3.88 9.50 -6.19
C TYR A 76 -4.34 8.09 -5.77
N TYR A 77 -3.44 7.29 -5.17
CA TYR A 77 -3.73 5.96 -4.62
C TYR A 77 -2.80 5.65 -3.44
N TYR A 78 -3.02 4.50 -2.80
CA TYR A 78 -2.16 3.96 -1.76
C TYR A 78 -1.20 2.93 -2.35
N GLU A 79 0.04 2.88 -1.88
CA GLU A 79 1.01 1.88 -2.31
C GLU A 79 1.99 1.50 -1.20
N ASP A 80 2.47 0.27 -1.24
CA ASP A 80 3.73 -0.09 -0.61
C ASP A 80 4.86 0.44 -1.49
N THR A 81 5.78 1.20 -0.90
CA THR A 81 6.86 1.85 -1.65
C THR A 81 8.18 1.81 -0.91
N LEU A 82 9.28 1.93 -1.65
CA LEU A 82 10.63 1.95 -1.12
C LEU A 82 11.16 3.38 -1.11
N VAL A 83 11.62 3.86 0.05
CA VAL A 83 12.21 5.20 0.21
C VAL A 83 13.64 5.11 0.71
N GLY A 84 14.49 6.02 0.23
CA GLY A 84 15.91 6.13 0.60
C GLY A 84 16.20 7.43 1.35
N GLU A 85 16.99 7.33 2.42
CA GLU A 85 17.48 8.47 3.23
C GLU A 85 19.02 8.45 3.27
N TYR A 86 19.67 9.61 3.20
CA TYR A 86 21.14 9.76 3.17
C TYR A 86 21.67 10.57 4.36
#